data_AF-A0A9D5M393-F1
#
_entry.id   AF-A0A9D5M393-F1
#
_cell.length_a   1.000
_cell.length_b   1.000
_cell.length_c   1.000
_cell.angle_alpha   90.00
_cell.angle_beta   90.00
_cell.angle_gamma   90.00
#
_symmetry.space_group_name_H-M   'P 1'
#
loop_
_entity.id
_entity.type
_entity.pdbx_description
1 polymer ?
#
loop_
_entity_poly.entity_id
_entity_poly.type
_entity_poly.pdbx_seq_one_letter_code
_entity_poly.pdbx_strand_id
1 'polypeptide(L)'
;MAFGAKKKNQIMSSEELSSFCDQIALMLSSGMTLRDGIEMLAEDEMKQKDNKVHPYTDLYQVVDETGSLYVAMKEHEENWPQYMIEMVGIGEQTGRLEDIMISLSTYYQREGRIRTAAMSAITYPLVLGVMMVVIIGILLWRVLPVFRRVLESLGVGASGSGSLLMRVGTIVGWGVLILIALVVVIAIVIMILMKTKAKDKTLKFLKNLFPQVRKLTEQLSASRVAGILGLMLSSGFPMENALEMAPAALADQESIEKVEIIRKKMKDEGETFSDALAQSGLFADFHNRMLKVGAASGHEPQVMSKIASIYEEQVEDGLDRLISIVEPTLVALLSIVIGAILLSVMLPMAAVLSSM
;
A
#
# COMPACT_ATOMS: atom_id res chain seq x y z
N MET A 1 16.34 35.07 -18.28
CA MET A 1 16.39 34.35 -16.98
C MET A 1 15.19 33.42 -16.92
N ALA A 2 15.34 32.22 -17.47
CA ALA A 2 14.28 31.21 -17.45
C ALA A 2 14.32 30.53 -16.07
N PHE A 3 13.18 30.57 -15.37
CA PHE A 3 12.96 29.80 -14.15
C PHE A 3 13.10 28.32 -14.50
N GLY A 4 14.23 27.72 -14.11
CA GLY A 4 14.40 26.27 -14.09
C GLY A 4 13.41 25.69 -13.07
N ALA A 5 12.29 25.17 -13.56
CA ALA A 5 11.43 24.32 -12.78
C ALA A 5 12.25 23.10 -12.38
N LYS A 6 12.59 22.99 -11.08
CA LYS A 6 13.13 21.74 -10.51
C LYS A 6 12.17 20.61 -10.88
N LYS A 7 12.58 19.71 -11.80
CA LYS A 7 11.94 18.40 -12.03
C LYS A 7 11.78 17.77 -10.64
N LYS A 8 10.54 17.51 -10.25
CA LYS A 8 10.22 16.91 -8.96
C LYS A 8 10.43 15.41 -9.14
N ASN A 9 11.58 14.89 -8.70
CA ASN A 9 11.91 13.46 -8.79
C ASN A 9 10.76 12.64 -8.20
N GLN A 10 10.08 11.88 -9.05
CA GLN A 10 8.99 11.01 -8.66
C GLN A 10 9.20 9.66 -9.34
N ILE A 11 9.59 8.66 -8.55
CA ILE A 11 9.58 7.26 -8.96
C ILE A 11 8.20 6.96 -9.55
N MET A 12 8.18 6.36 -10.74
CA MET A 12 6.94 6.05 -11.46
C MET A 12 6.01 5.17 -10.60
N SER A 13 4.71 5.36 -10.77
CA SER A 13 3.72 4.51 -10.09
C SER A 13 3.79 3.07 -10.62
N SER A 14 3.34 2.11 -9.81
CA SER A 14 3.30 0.69 -10.22
C SER A 14 2.45 0.47 -11.47
N GLU A 15 1.40 1.27 -11.67
CA GLU A 15 0.55 1.24 -12.87
C GLU A 15 1.30 1.74 -14.11
N GLU A 16 2.04 2.85 -13.98
CA GLU A 16 2.88 3.40 -15.06
C GLU A 16 4.00 2.42 -15.43
N LEU A 17 4.68 1.82 -14.44
CA LEU A 17 5.72 0.81 -14.66
C LEU A 17 5.16 -0.45 -15.34
N SER A 18 3.99 -0.93 -14.91
CA SER A 18 3.32 -2.07 -15.52
C SER A 18 2.98 -1.79 -16.99
N SER A 19 2.38 -0.63 -17.28
CA SER A 19 2.03 -0.21 -18.63
C SER A 19 3.27 -0.08 -19.53
N PHE A 20 4.36 0.50 -19.02
CA PHE A 20 5.62 0.61 -19.76
C PHE A 20 6.16 -0.78 -20.14
N CYS A 21 6.23 -1.69 -19.17
CA CYS A 21 6.72 -3.05 -19.42
C CYS A 21 5.83 -3.80 -20.43
N ASP A 22 4.52 -3.66 -20.32
CA ASP A 22 3.56 -4.30 -21.22
C ASP A 22 3.69 -3.81 -22.66
N GLN A 23 3.85 -2.50 -22.84
CA GLN A 23 4.02 -1.89 -24.16
C GLN A 23 5.33 -2.31 -24.83
N ILE A 24 6.45 -2.29 -24.07
CA ILE A 24 7.74 -2.77 -24.58
C ILE A 24 7.68 -4.27 -24.91
N ALA A 25 7.08 -5.08 -24.04
CA ALA A 25 6.89 -6.51 -24.32
C ALA A 25 6.09 -6.73 -25.62
N LEU A 26 4.99 -6.01 -25.82
CA LEU A 26 4.17 -6.10 -27.02
C LEU A 26 4.97 -5.72 -28.28
N MET A 27 5.76 -4.64 -28.22
CA MET A 27 6.60 -4.20 -29.32
C MET A 27 7.68 -5.24 -29.66
N LEU A 28 8.39 -5.76 -28.66
CA LEU A 28 9.39 -6.82 -28.85
C LEU A 28 8.77 -8.08 -29.44
N SER A 29 7.61 -8.51 -28.94
CA SER A 29 6.88 -9.69 -29.45
C SER A 29 6.41 -9.53 -30.91
N SER A 30 6.20 -8.28 -31.36
CA SER A 30 5.84 -7.95 -32.74
C SER A 30 7.05 -7.89 -33.69
N GLY A 31 8.26 -8.10 -33.16
CA GLY A 31 9.51 -8.05 -33.91
C GLY A 31 10.05 -6.62 -34.14
N MET A 32 9.49 -5.61 -33.46
CA MET A 32 10.04 -4.25 -33.47
C MET A 32 11.36 -4.20 -32.70
N THR A 33 12.26 -3.31 -33.12
CA THR A 33 13.48 -3.06 -32.35
C THR A 33 13.15 -2.29 -31.07
N LEU A 34 13.96 -2.49 -30.03
CA LEU A 34 13.80 -1.79 -28.75
C LEU A 34 13.85 -0.26 -28.92
N ARG A 35 14.71 0.21 -29.83
CA ARG A 35 14.85 1.63 -30.19
C ARG A 35 13.54 2.20 -30.74
N ASP A 36 12.96 1.55 -31.75
CA ASP A 36 11.71 2.00 -32.38
C ASP A 36 10.54 1.95 -31.40
N GLY A 37 10.54 0.95 -30.50
CA GLY A 37 9.55 0.84 -29.44
C GLY A 37 9.59 2.03 -28.48
N ILE A 38 10.78 2.39 -27.99
CA ILE A 38 10.95 3.52 -27.06
C ILE A 38 10.69 4.86 -27.77
N GLU A 39 11.04 4.98 -29.06
CA GLU A 39 10.69 6.14 -29.90
C GLU A 39 9.19 6.38 -29.92
N MET A 40 8.40 5.32 -30.16
CA MET A 40 6.95 5.39 -30.18
C MET A 40 6.37 5.83 -28.83
N LEU A 41 6.95 5.37 -27.72
CA LEU A 41 6.55 5.81 -26.37
C LEU A 41 6.90 7.27 -26.10
N ALA A 42 8.07 7.72 -26.53
CA ALA A 42 8.48 9.11 -26.42
C ALA A 42 7.59 10.04 -27.27
N GLU A 43 7.20 9.62 -28.47
CA GLU A 43 6.26 10.37 -29.31
C GLU A 43 4.86 10.47 -28.70
N ASP A 44 4.35 9.39 -28.09
CA ASP A 44 3.04 9.40 -27.43
C ASP A 44 3.05 10.34 -26.21
N GLU A 45 4.13 10.32 -25.42
CA GLU A 45 4.36 11.28 -24.33
C GLU A 45 4.28 12.72 -24.83
N MET A 46 5.01 13.06 -25.90
CA MET A 46 5.03 14.44 -26.42
C MET A 46 3.64 14.92 -26.90
N LYS A 47 2.77 14.00 -27.31
CA LYS A 47 1.39 14.30 -27.73
C LYS A 47 0.47 14.50 -26.53
N GLN A 48 0.69 13.75 -25.44
CA GLN A 48 -0.01 13.93 -24.18
C GLN A 48 0.55 15.18 -23.47
N LYS A 49 -0.15 16.32 -23.60
CA LYS A 49 0.12 17.54 -22.80
C LYS A 49 -0.25 17.36 -21.31
N ASP A 50 0.08 16.21 -20.72
CA ASP A 50 -0.02 16.05 -19.28
C ASP A 50 1.19 16.75 -18.64
N ASN A 51 0.99 17.39 -17.49
CA ASN A 51 2.04 18.11 -16.77
C ASN A 51 2.94 17.14 -15.98
N LYS A 52 2.86 15.84 -16.29
CA LYS A 52 3.70 14.78 -15.79
C LYS A 52 4.94 14.69 -16.69
N VAL A 53 6.10 14.79 -16.06
CA VAL A 53 7.37 14.51 -16.72
C VAL A 53 7.43 12.99 -16.88
N HIS A 54 7.26 12.46 -18.09
CA HIS A 54 7.61 11.07 -18.32
C HIS A 54 9.10 11.01 -18.75
N PRO A 55 9.83 9.98 -18.32
CA PRO A 55 11.26 9.88 -18.59
C PRO A 55 11.55 9.28 -19.96
N TYR A 56 10.56 9.09 -20.84
CA TYR A 56 10.74 8.28 -22.05
C TYR A 56 11.57 9.00 -23.12
N THR A 57 11.46 10.33 -23.20
CA THR A 57 12.29 11.12 -24.12
C THR A 57 13.78 11.05 -23.74
N ASP A 58 14.08 11.17 -22.44
CA ASP A 58 15.45 11.06 -21.92
C ASP A 58 15.98 9.62 -22.13
N LEU A 59 15.12 8.62 -21.91
CA LEU A 59 15.42 7.20 -22.13
C LEU A 59 15.73 6.89 -23.61
N TYR A 60 14.93 7.42 -24.54
CA TYR A 60 15.12 7.24 -25.98
C TYR A 60 16.50 7.72 -26.44
N GLN A 61 16.93 8.91 -26.01
CA GLN A 61 18.22 9.49 -26.40
C GLN A 61 19.38 8.56 -26.02
N VAL A 62 19.37 8.04 -24.79
CA VAL A 62 20.45 7.15 -24.34
C VAL A 62 20.38 5.79 -25.03
N VAL A 63 19.18 5.24 -25.29
CA VAL A 63 19.06 3.97 -26.03
C VAL A 63 19.47 4.13 -27.50
N ASP A 64 19.21 5.28 -28.11
CA ASP A 64 19.66 5.59 -29.47
C ASP A 64 21.19 5.61 -29.57
N GLU A 65 21.86 6.22 -28.59
CA GLU A 65 23.31 6.33 -28.55
C GLU A 65 24.03 5.03 -28.14
N THR A 66 23.48 4.31 -27.15
CA THR A 66 24.16 3.18 -26.49
C THR A 66 23.63 1.81 -26.91
N GLY A 67 22.42 1.76 -27.47
CA GLY A 67 21.71 0.51 -27.79
C GLY A 67 21.24 -0.29 -26.56
N SER A 68 21.38 0.23 -25.34
CA SER A 68 21.05 -0.49 -24.09
C SER A 68 20.07 0.30 -23.23
N LEU A 69 18.91 -0.30 -22.98
CA LEU A 69 17.92 0.16 -22.03
C LEU A 69 18.44 0.09 -20.59
N TYR A 70 19.28 -0.89 -20.25
CA TYR A 70 19.92 -0.94 -18.92
C TYR A 70 20.73 0.33 -18.64
N VAL A 71 21.57 0.74 -19.59
CA VAL A 71 22.40 1.96 -19.46
C VAL A 71 21.50 3.18 -19.31
N ALA A 72 20.48 3.31 -20.16
CA ALA A 72 19.52 4.41 -20.11
C ALA A 72 18.75 4.50 -18.79
N MET A 73 18.29 3.37 -18.26
CA MET A 73 17.59 3.33 -16.98
C MET A 73 18.51 3.62 -15.79
N LYS A 74 19.78 3.20 -15.86
CA LYS A 74 20.78 3.42 -14.82
C LYS A 74 21.21 4.89 -14.74
N GLU A 75 21.32 5.57 -15.89
CA GLU A 75 21.61 7.00 -15.93
C GLU A 75 20.49 7.84 -15.28
N HIS A 76 19.26 7.31 -15.31
CA HIS A 76 18.08 7.92 -14.68
C HIS A 76 17.52 7.06 -13.53
N GLU A 77 18.39 6.50 -12.68
CA GLU A 77 18.02 5.58 -11.57
C GLU A 77 16.97 6.15 -10.60
N GLU A 78 16.80 7.47 -10.56
CA GLU A 78 15.81 8.17 -9.75
C GLU A 78 14.36 7.98 -10.20
N ASN A 79 14.13 7.60 -11.46
CA ASN A 79 12.79 7.40 -12.03
C ASN A 79 12.35 5.93 -11.98
N TRP A 80 13.30 5.00 -11.86
CA TRP A 80 13.09 3.57 -12.01
C TRP A 80 13.43 2.81 -10.73
N PRO A 81 12.66 1.80 -10.32
CA PRO A 81 13.06 0.95 -9.20
C PRO A 81 14.32 0.15 -9.52
N GLN A 82 15.29 0.10 -8.58
CA GLN A 82 16.57 -0.61 -8.76
C GLN A 82 16.39 -2.02 -9.31
N TYR A 83 15.43 -2.77 -8.78
CA TYR A 83 15.12 -4.12 -9.25
C TYR A 83 14.80 -4.21 -10.74
N MET A 84 14.03 -3.24 -11.26
CA MET A 84 13.68 -3.20 -12.67
C MET A 84 14.93 -3.01 -13.53
N ILE A 85 15.80 -2.09 -13.10
CA ILE A 85 17.08 -1.80 -13.78
C ILE A 85 17.91 -3.08 -13.84
N GLU A 86 18.10 -3.78 -12.71
CA GLU A 86 18.88 -5.02 -12.70
C GLU A 86 18.27 -6.12 -13.60
N MET A 87 16.95 -6.30 -13.56
CA MET A 87 16.26 -7.29 -14.40
C MET A 87 16.40 -6.99 -15.89
N VAL A 88 16.26 -5.72 -16.28
CA VAL A 88 16.46 -5.27 -17.67
C VAL A 88 17.89 -5.58 -18.11
N GLY A 89 18.89 -5.26 -17.28
CA GLY A 89 20.29 -5.53 -17.58
C GLY A 89 20.55 -7.00 -17.88
N ILE A 90 19.93 -7.90 -17.12
CA ILE A 90 20.07 -9.31 -17.42
C ILE A 90 19.31 -9.70 -18.69
N GLY A 91 18.09 -9.19 -18.88
CA GLY A 91 17.28 -9.48 -20.07
C GLY A 91 18.00 -9.14 -21.37
N GLU A 92 18.71 -8.01 -21.38
CA GLU A 92 19.57 -7.61 -22.49
C GLU A 92 20.75 -8.57 -22.67
N GLN A 93 21.46 -8.91 -21.59
CA GLN A 93 22.61 -9.83 -21.65
C GLN A 93 22.22 -11.25 -22.10
N THR A 94 21.05 -11.74 -21.69
CA THR A 94 20.56 -13.08 -22.02
C THR A 94 19.73 -13.12 -23.30
N GLY A 95 19.44 -11.97 -23.92
CA GLY A 95 18.54 -11.87 -25.07
C GLY A 95 17.09 -12.28 -24.77
N ARG A 96 16.66 -12.17 -23.50
CA ARG A 96 15.32 -12.55 -23.01
C ARG A 96 14.54 -11.34 -22.49
N LEU A 97 14.83 -10.16 -23.03
CA LEU A 97 14.23 -8.92 -22.59
C LEU A 97 12.69 -8.95 -22.69
N GLU A 98 12.14 -9.57 -23.73
CA GLU A 98 10.69 -9.77 -23.90
C GLU A 98 10.07 -10.51 -22.71
N ASP A 99 10.60 -11.69 -22.36
CA ASP A 99 10.13 -12.49 -21.22
C ASP A 99 10.19 -11.71 -19.90
N ILE A 100 11.26 -10.93 -19.71
CA ILE A 100 11.46 -10.11 -18.52
C ILE A 100 10.46 -8.95 -18.48
N MET A 101 10.12 -8.34 -19.61
CA MET A 101 9.14 -7.26 -19.68
C MET A 101 7.72 -7.78 -19.39
N ILE A 102 7.32 -8.94 -19.93
CA ILE A 102 6.03 -9.58 -19.59
C ILE A 102 5.96 -9.88 -18.08
N SER A 103 7.06 -10.41 -17.56
CA SER A 103 7.24 -10.75 -16.16
C SER A 103 7.10 -9.50 -15.25
N LEU A 104 7.86 -8.44 -15.54
CA LEU A 104 7.81 -7.18 -14.80
C LEU A 104 6.44 -6.50 -14.90
N SER A 105 5.79 -6.54 -16.08
CA SER A 105 4.42 -6.05 -16.27
C SER A 105 3.47 -6.72 -15.28
N THR A 106 3.48 -8.05 -15.23
CA THR A 106 2.64 -8.84 -14.33
C THR A 106 2.94 -8.54 -12.85
N TYR A 107 4.23 -8.42 -12.50
CA TYR A 107 4.66 -8.10 -11.15
C TYR A 107 4.16 -6.71 -10.69
N TYR A 108 4.39 -5.67 -11.50
CA TYR A 108 3.98 -4.32 -11.16
C TYR A 108 2.45 -4.12 -11.20
N GLN A 109 1.73 -4.87 -12.04
CA GLN A 109 0.28 -4.90 -12.01
C GLN A 109 -0.24 -5.42 -10.66
N ARG A 110 0.32 -6.52 -10.16
CA ARG A 110 -0.03 -7.08 -8.84
C ARG A 110 0.32 -6.13 -7.71
N GLU A 111 1.53 -5.56 -7.73
CA GLU A 111 1.98 -4.58 -6.75
C GLU A 111 1.08 -3.32 -6.74
N GLY A 112 0.62 -2.89 -7.92
CA GLY A 112 -0.37 -1.81 -8.07
C GLY A 112 -1.70 -2.13 -7.39
N ARG A 113 -2.24 -3.34 -7.59
CA ARG A 113 -3.48 -3.78 -6.92
C ARG A 113 -3.34 -3.76 -5.40
N ILE A 114 -2.26 -4.34 -4.87
CA ILE A 114 -1.99 -4.34 -3.42
C ILE A 114 -1.88 -2.91 -2.90
N ARG A 115 -1.16 -2.04 -3.61
CA ARG A 115 -1.02 -0.64 -3.23
C ARG A 115 -2.37 0.07 -3.21
N THR A 116 -3.21 -0.14 -4.23
CA THR A 116 -4.55 0.46 -4.33
C THR A 116 -5.48 -0.06 -3.24
N ALA A 117 -5.45 -1.37 -2.94
CA ALA A 117 -6.18 -1.95 -1.82
C ALA A 117 -5.72 -1.35 -0.48
N ALA A 118 -4.41 -1.24 -0.25
CA ALA A 118 -3.85 -0.65 0.97
C ALA A 118 -4.22 0.84 1.11
N MET A 119 -4.16 1.61 0.01
CA MET A 119 -4.57 3.02 0.02
C MET A 119 -6.07 3.17 0.26
N SER A 120 -6.90 2.28 -0.29
CA SER A 120 -8.35 2.28 -0.07
C SER A 120 -8.68 1.97 1.40
N ALA A 121 -7.99 0.99 1.99
CA ALA A 121 -8.14 0.62 3.40
C ALA A 121 -7.81 1.75 4.39
N ILE A 122 -6.96 2.71 3.99
CA ILE A 122 -6.61 3.88 4.81
C ILE A 122 -7.51 5.07 4.49
N THR A 123 -7.75 5.34 3.21
CA THR A 123 -8.46 6.54 2.76
C THR A 123 -9.92 6.51 3.18
N TYR A 124 -10.57 5.35 3.07
CA TYR A 124 -11.99 5.21 3.37
C TYR A 124 -12.32 5.54 4.84
N PRO A 125 -11.67 4.93 5.86
CA PRO A 125 -11.86 5.32 7.25
C PRO A 125 -11.52 6.78 7.56
N LEU A 126 -10.50 7.34 6.88
CA LEU A 126 -10.08 8.72 7.12
C LEU A 126 -11.15 9.71 6.68
N VAL A 127 -11.74 9.52 5.49
CA VAL A 127 -12.84 10.36 4.98
C VAL A 127 -14.04 10.29 5.92
N LEU A 128 -14.44 9.09 6.35
CA LEU A 128 -15.52 8.91 7.32
C LEU A 128 -15.22 9.59 8.66
N GLY A 129 -13.99 9.44 9.17
CA GLY A 129 -13.55 10.06 10.42
C GLY A 129 -13.59 11.60 10.35
N VAL A 130 -13.07 12.19 9.27
CA VAL A 130 -13.12 13.64 9.05
C VAL A 130 -14.56 14.13 8.97
N MET A 131 -15.41 13.43 8.20
CA MET A 131 -16.83 13.77 8.09
C MET A 131 -17.54 13.71 9.44
N MET A 132 -17.23 12.70 10.26
CA MET A 132 -17.77 12.57 11.61
C MET A 132 -17.34 13.72 12.52
N VAL A 133 -16.06 14.13 12.49
CA VAL A 133 -15.57 15.30 13.24
C VAL A 133 -16.34 16.57 12.82
N VAL A 134 -16.57 16.77 11.53
CA VAL A 134 -17.34 17.91 11.01
C VAL A 134 -18.79 17.88 11.51
N ILE A 135 -19.48 16.74 11.39
CA ILE A 135 -20.88 16.59 11.81
C ILE A 135 -21.03 16.83 13.31
N ILE A 136 -20.23 16.14 14.13
CA ILE A 136 -20.28 16.30 15.60
C ILE A 136 -19.89 17.73 15.99
N GLY A 137 -18.90 18.33 15.32
CA GLY A 137 -18.51 19.72 15.54
C GLY A 137 -19.64 20.70 15.30
N ILE A 138 -20.40 20.56 14.20
CA ILE A 138 -21.58 21.39 13.91
C ILE A 138 -22.67 21.18 14.98
N LEU A 139 -22.92 19.94 15.39
CA LEU A 139 -23.92 19.65 16.41
C LEU A 139 -23.57 20.34 17.74
N LEU A 140 -22.32 20.29 18.17
CA LEU A 140 -21.89 20.88 19.44
C LEU A 140 -21.76 22.41 19.40
N TRP A 141 -21.23 22.98 18.30
CA TRP A 141 -21.00 24.43 18.21
C TRP A 141 -22.19 25.25 17.72
N ARG A 142 -23.07 24.67 16.91
CA ARG A 142 -24.19 25.40 16.29
C ARG A 142 -25.52 24.96 16.88
N VAL A 143 -25.79 23.67 16.90
CA VAL A 143 -27.12 23.13 17.23
C VAL A 143 -27.38 23.17 18.73
N LEU A 144 -26.47 22.63 19.52
CA LEU A 144 -26.61 22.56 20.97
C LEU A 144 -26.76 23.93 21.67
N PRO A 145 -26.00 25.00 21.32
CA PRO A 145 -26.22 26.31 21.94
C PRO A 145 -27.53 26.97 21.51
N VAL A 146 -28.04 26.69 20.31
CA VAL A 146 -29.38 27.17 19.91
C VAL A 146 -30.43 26.55 20.81
N PHE A 147 -30.40 25.23 21.01
CA PHE A 147 -31.32 24.56 21.92
C PHE A 147 -31.17 25.03 23.37
N ARG A 148 -29.94 25.32 23.82
CA ARG A 148 -29.70 25.90 25.15
C ARG A 148 -30.42 27.22 25.34
N ARG A 149 -30.32 28.13 24.36
CA ARG A 149 -30.99 29.44 24.40
C ARG A 149 -32.51 29.29 24.39
N VAL A 150 -33.04 28.35 23.61
CA VAL A 150 -34.48 28.05 23.60
C VAL A 150 -34.95 27.56 24.97
N LEU A 151 -34.23 26.61 25.58
CA LEU A 151 -34.55 26.12 26.93
C LEU A 151 -34.46 27.22 28.00
N GLU A 152 -33.45 28.08 27.93
CA GLU A 152 -33.32 29.25 28.80
C GLU A 152 -34.48 30.24 28.61
N SER A 153 -34.95 30.45 27.37
CA SER A 153 -36.11 31.32 27.07
C SER A 153 -37.45 30.76 27.55
N LEU A 154 -37.57 29.43 27.66
CA LEU A 154 -38.75 28.75 28.19
C LEU A 154 -38.79 28.72 29.74
N GLY A 155 -37.84 29.38 30.41
CA GLY A 155 -37.80 29.47 31.87
C GLY A 155 -37.34 28.20 32.57
N VAL A 156 -36.89 27.18 31.83
CA VAL A 156 -36.26 25.99 32.41
C VAL A 156 -34.84 26.36 32.84
N GLY A 157 -34.73 26.83 34.07
CA GLY A 157 -33.44 27.16 34.70
C GLY A 157 -32.51 25.96 34.82
N ALA A 158 -31.21 26.26 34.97
CA ALA A 158 -30.10 25.32 35.07
C ALA A 158 -30.13 24.33 36.27
N SER A 159 -31.24 24.24 37.01
CA SER A 159 -31.43 23.37 38.18
C SER A 159 -32.36 22.17 37.91
N GLY A 160 -33.02 22.09 36.75
CA GLY A 160 -33.84 20.93 36.37
C GLY A 160 -33.04 19.73 35.87
N SER A 161 -33.61 18.52 35.96
CA SER A 161 -33.03 17.26 35.45
C SER A 161 -32.56 17.36 33.98
N GLY A 162 -33.22 18.22 33.18
CA GLY A 162 -32.82 18.52 31.80
C GLY A 162 -31.45 19.20 31.65
N SER A 163 -31.04 20.03 32.62
CA SER A 163 -29.73 20.70 32.59
C SER A 163 -28.56 19.73 32.82
N LEU A 164 -28.80 18.68 33.61
CA LEU A 164 -27.81 17.66 33.95
C LEU A 164 -27.61 16.70 32.77
N LEU A 165 -28.71 16.26 32.14
CA LEU A 165 -28.69 15.50 30.88
C LEU A 165 -27.98 16.28 29.76
N MET A 166 -28.17 17.60 29.72
CA MET A 166 -27.53 18.46 28.72
C MET A 166 -26.02 18.65 28.94
N ARG A 167 -25.59 18.72 30.19
CA ARG A 167 -24.15 18.69 30.54
C ARG A 167 -23.51 17.34 30.22
N VAL A 168 -24.21 16.24 30.48
CA VAL A 168 -23.70 14.90 30.15
C VAL A 168 -23.59 14.72 28.63
N GLY A 169 -24.62 15.07 27.87
CA GLY A 169 -24.61 14.97 26.41
C GLY A 169 -23.52 15.82 25.75
N THR A 170 -23.26 17.02 26.28
CA THR A 170 -22.14 17.86 25.83
C THR A 170 -20.78 17.25 26.16
N ILE A 171 -20.54 16.81 27.39
CA ILE A 171 -19.25 16.19 27.77
C ILE A 171 -18.97 14.94 26.94
N VAL A 172 -19.97 14.09 26.74
CA VAL A 172 -19.84 12.89 25.89
C VAL A 172 -19.53 13.29 24.45
N GLY A 173 -20.27 14.24 23.88
CA GLY A 173 -20.02 14.72 22.52
C GLY A 173 -18.62 15.30 22.33
N TRP A 174 -18.15 16.14 23.26
CA TRP A 174 -16.79 16.71 23.22
C TRP A 174 -15.71 15.64 23.42
N GLY A 175 -15.91 14.70 24.34
CA GLY A 175 -14.98 13.59 24.58
C GLY A 175 -14.82 12.71 23.35
N VAL A 176 -15.95 12.38 22.69
CA VAL A 176 -15.93 11.60 21.45
C VAL A 176 -15.32 12.38 20.30
N LEU A 177 -15.64 13.68 20.14
CA LEU A 177 -15.01 14.54 19.13
C LEU A 177 -13.49 14.57 19.29
N ILE A 178 -12.99 14.76 20.52
CA ILE A 178 -11.54 14.76 20.81
C ILE A 178 -10.92 13.40 20.50
N LEU A 179 -11.58 12.31 20.89
CA LEU A 179 -11.10 10.94 20.61
C LEU A 179 -10.97 10.69 19.11
N ILE A 180 -12.01 10.98 18.33
CA ILE A 180 -11.99 10.78 16.87
C ILE A 180 -10.95 11.69 16.23
N ALA A 181 -10.91 12.98 16.60
CA ALA A 181 -9.93 13.92 16.07
C ALA A 181 -8.50 13.45 16.37
N LEU A 182 -8.25 12.92 17.56
CA LEU A 182 -6.96 12.34 17.93
C LEU A 182 -6.61 11.13 17.05
N VAL A 183 -7.55 10.20 16.83
CA VAL A 183 -7.32 9.02 15.96
C VAL A 183 -7.00 9.45 14.53
N VAL A 184 -7.75 10.40 13.97
CA VAL A 184 -7.50 10.94 12.62
C VAL A 184 -6.12 11.59 12.53
N VAL A 185 -5.75 12.40 13.52
CA VAL A 185 -4.42 13.04 13.57
C VAL A 185 -3.31 11.98 13.67
N ILE A 186 -3.46 10.97 14.53
CA ILE A 186 -2.50 9.87 14.64
C ILE A 186 -2.36 9.12 13.31
N ALA A 187 -3.46 8.84 12.62
CA ALA A 187 -3.45 8.17 11.31
C ALA A 187 -2.68 8.98 10.26
N ILE A 188 -2.89 10.31 10.21
CA ILE A 188 -2.16 11.21 9.31
C ILE A 188 -0.67 11.25 9.65
N VAL A 189 -0.32 11.34 10.94
CA VAL A 189 1.08 11.33 11.38
C VAL A 189 1.76 10.02 10.99
N ILE A 190 1.11 8.88 11.20
CA ILE A 190 1.62 7.56 10.76
C ILE A 190 1.84 7.55 9.25
N MET A 191 0.88 8.06 8.45
CA MET A 191 1.01 8.13 7.00
C MET A 191 2.23 8.95 6.56
N ILE A 192 2.51 10.08 7.23
CA ILE A 192 3.69 10.92 6.94
C ILE A 192 4.98 10.19 7.35
N LEU A 193 5.00 9.57 8.54
CA LEU A 193 6.16 8.84 9.04
C LEU A 193 6.51 7.63 8.16
N MET A 194 5.51 6.95 7.58
CA MET A 194 5.71 5.85 6.64
C MET A 194 6.37 6.28 5.32
N LYS A 195 6.32 7.57 4.97
CA LYS A 195 7.01 8.15 3.80
C LYS A 195 8.43 8.64 4.11
N THR A 196 8.86 8.55 5.36
CA THR A 196 10.14 9.10 5.84
C THR A 196 11.10 7.97 6.21
N LYS A 197 12.38 8.29 6.46
CA LYS A 197 13.40 7.36 7.00
C LYS A 197 13.00 6.67 8.31
N ALA A 198 11.95 7.14 8.98
CA ALA A 198 11.38 6.54 10.19
C ALA A 198 10.42 5.36 9.92
N LYS A 199 10.22 4.97 8.65
CA LYS A 199 9.34 3.87 8.23
C LYS A 199 9.56 2.61 9.06
N ASP A 200 10.79 2.13 9.16
CA ASP A 200 11.08 0.84 9.82
C ASP A 200 10.80 0.88 11.32
N LYS A 201 11.13 1.99 11.98
CA LYS A 201 10.84 2.18 13.41
C LYS A 201 9.34 2.26 13.68
N THR A 202 8.62 2.97 12.82
CA THR A 202 7.15 3.12 12.91
C THR A 202 6.45 1.79 12.64
N LEU A 203 6.90 1.06 11.64
CA LEU A 203 6.38 -0.26 11.29
C LEU A 203 6.64 -1.27 12.42
N LYS A 204 7.85 -1.29 12.99
CA LYS A 204 8.15 -2.14 14.17
C LYS A 204 7.24 -1.82 15.36
N PHE A 205 6.99 -0.54 15.63
CA PHE A 205 6.07 -0.13 16.69
C PHE A 205 4.63 -0.60 16.42
N LEU A 206 4.13 -0.40 15.20
CA LEU A 206 2.79 -0.84 14.77
C LEU A 206 2.63 -2.36 14.85
N LYS A 207 3.65 -3.13 14.40
CA LYS A 207 3.67 -4.59 14.48
C LYS A 207 3.54 -5.09 15.93
N ASN A 208 4.19 -4.40 16.87
CA ASN A 208 4.16 -4.75 18.30
C ASN A 208 2.81 -4.41 18.96
N LEU A 209 2.15 -3.34 18.50
CA LEU A 209 0.90 -2.88 19.08
C LEU A 209 -0.32 -3.62 18.51
N PHE A 210 -0.29 -3.99 17.22
CA PHE A 210 -1.40 -4.62 16.51
C PHE A 210 -0.98 -5.94 15.85
N PRO A 211 -1.38 -7.10 16.41
CA PRO A 211 -1.05 -8.41 15.86
C PRO A 211 -1.52 -8.62 14.41
N GLN A 212 -2.64 -8.00 14.01
CA GLN A 212 -3.16 -8.08 12.64
C GLN A 212 -2.25 -7.36 11.64
N VAL A 213 -1.68 -6.21 12.00
CA VAL A 213 -0.73 -5.47 11.15
C VAL A 213 0.56 -6.27 10.97
N ARG A 214 1.02 -6.95 12.03
CA ARG A 214 2.16 -7.86 11.95
C ARG A 214 1.90 -8.97 10.93
N LYS A 215 0.76 -9.67 11.05
CA LYS A 215 0.39 -10.75 10.14
C LYS A 215 0.32 -10.27 8.67
N LEU A 216 -0.33 -9.13 8.42
CA LEU A 216 -0.42 -8.54 7.08
C LEU A 216 0.96 -8.21 6.51
N THR A 217 1.85 -7.66 7.33
CA THR A 217 3.21 -7.32 6.87
C THR A 217 4.01 -8.58 6.54
N GLU A 218 3.92 -9.62 7.37
CA GLU A 218 4.58 -10.90 7.12
C GLU A 218 4.05 -11.56 5.83
N GLN A 219 2.74 -11.53 5.60
CA GLN A 219 2.11 -12.02 4.38
C GLN A 219 2.52 -11.23 3.14
N LEU A 220 2.60 -9.90 3.23
CA LEU A 220 3.05 -9.04 2.14
C LEU A 220 4.52 -9.30 1.78
N SER A 221 5.37 -9.39 2.79
CA SER A 221 6.78 -9.75 2.63
C SER A 221 6.93 -11.14 1.98
N ALA A 222 6.16 -12.13 2.43
CA ALA A 222 6.13 -13.47 1.84
C ALA A 222 5.68 -13.46 0.37
N SER A 223 4.59 -12.74 0.07
CA SER A 223 4.10 -12.53 -1.31
C SER A 223 5.19 -11.97 -2.21
N ARG A 224 5.88 -10.92 -1.77
CA ARG A 224 6.93 -10.27 -2.56
C ARG A 224 8.11 -11.19 -2.83
N VAL A 225 8.63 -11.87 -1.81
CA VAL A 225 9.73 -12.83 -1.97
C VAL A 225 9.34 -13.96 -2.93
N ALA A 226 8.16 -14.56 -2.74
CA ALA A 226 7.66 -15.60 -3.62
C ALA A 226 7.45 -15.10 -5.05
N GLY A 227 6.96 -13.87 -5.21
CA GLY A 227 6.73 -13.24 -6.51
C GLY A 227 8.03 -13.00 -7.25
N ILE A 228 9.03 -12.41 -6.60
CA ILE A 228 10.35 -12.14 -7.18
C ILE A 228 11.06 -13.45 -7.57
N LEU A 229 11.08 -14.44 -6.68
CA LEU A 229 11.70 -15.73 -6.97
C LEU A 229 10.94 -16.47 -8.09
N GLY A 230 9.62 -16.51 -8.03
CA GLY A 230 8.79 -17.09 -9.09
C GLY A 230 9.05 -16.44 -10.44
N LEU A 231 9.21 -15.11 -10.44
CA LEU A 231 9.55 -14.34 -11.63
C LEU A 231 10.89 -14.77 -12.23
N MET A 232 11.96 -14.66 -11.44
CA MET A 232 13.31 -14.99 -11.88
C MET A 232 13.41 -16.43 -12.36
N LEU A 233 12.85 -17.38 -11.61
CA LEU A 233 12.87 -18.80 -11.99
C LEU A 233 12.08 -19.03 -13.30
N SER A 234 10.94 -18.36 -13.49
CA SER A 234 10.15 -18.48 -14.73
C SER A 234 10.85 -17.86 -15.95
N SER A 235 11.64 -16.82 -15.73
CA SER A 235 12.53 -16.23 -16.73
C SER A 235 13.79 -17.07 -16.98
N GLY A 236 13.91 -18.26 -16.37
CA GLY A 236 14.98 -19.24 -16.60
C GLY A 236 16.25 -19.02 -15.80
N PHE A 237 16.18 -18.24 -14.72
CA PHE A 237 17.34 -17.99 -13.87
C PHE A 237 17.60 -19.17 -12.93
N PRO A 238 18.87 -19.53 -12.69
CA PRO A 238 19.24 -20.43 -11.61
C PRO A 238 18.80 -19.88 -10.24
N MET A 239 18.39 -20.77 -9.33
CA MET A 239 17.92 -20.41 -7.98
C MET A 239 18.95 -19.59 -7.20
N GLU A 240 20.22 -19.92 -7.33
CA GLU A 240 21.32 -19.24 -6.64
C GLU A 240 21.43 -17.78 -7.07
N ASN A 241 21.30 -17.51 -8.37
CA ASN A 241 21.31 -16.16 -8.92
C ASN A 241 20.05 -15.40 -8.49
N ALA A 242 18.89 -16.07 -8.48
CA ALA A 242 17.65 -15.47 -8.03
C ALA A 242 17.74 -15.02 -6.55
N LEU A 243 18.31 -15.85 -5.67
CA LEU A 243 18.52 -15.53 -4.25
C LEU A 243 19.57 -14.44 -4.02
N GLU A 244 20.56 -14.31 -4.90
CA GLU A 244 21.55 -13.23 -4.84
C GLU A 244 20.94 -11.87 -5.21
N MET A 245 20.01 -11.86 -6.17
CA MET A 245 19.44 -10.64 -6.71
C MET A 245 18.14 -10.22 -6.03
N ALA A 246 17.39 -11.16 -5.45
CA ALA A 246 16.14 -10.87 -4.76
C ALA A 246 16.24 -9.74 -3.71
N PRO A 247 17.31 -9.62 -2.90
CA PRO A 247 17.46 -8.50 -1.96
C PRO A 247 17.35 -7.11 -2.58
N ALA A 248 17.77 -6.91 -3.83
CA ALA A 248 17.68 -5.62 -4.52
C ALA A 248 16.22 -5.19 -4.82
N ALA A 249 15.30 -6.15 -4.80
CA ALA A 249 13.87 -5.96 -5.05
C ALA A 249 13.03 -5.84 -3.78
N LEU A 250 13.60 -6.24 -2.64
CA LEU A 250 12.90 -6.25 -1.37
C LEU A 250 13.03 -4.88 -0.69
N ALA A 251 11.89 -4.33 -0.30
CA ALA A 251 11.83 -3.03 0.37
C ALA A 251 11.89 -3.13 1.90
N ASP A 252 12.00 -4.35 2.44
CA ASP A 252 11.97 -4.62 3.87
C ASP A 252 13.19 -5.44 4.32
N GLN A 253 13.87 -4.92 5.33
CA GLN A 253 15.11 -5.50 5.86
C GLN A 253 14.91 -6.92 6.40
N GLU A 254 13.73 -7.22 6.97
CA GLU A 254 13.42 -8.52 7.55
C GLU A 254 13.39 -9.63 6.47
N SER A 255 12.83 -9.34 5.29
CA SER A 255 12.83 -10.29 4.17
C SER A 255 14.20 -10.43 3.54
N ILE A 256 14.98 -9.33 3.45
CA ILE A 256 16.37 -9.38 2.99
C ILE A 256 17.17 -10.34 3.86
N GLU A 257 17.11 -10.18 5.18
CA GLU A 257 17.80 -11.05 6.13
C GLU A 257 17.37 -12.52 5.99
N LYS A 258 16.06 -12.79 5.82
CA LYS A 258 15.56 -14.17 5.61
C LYS A 258 16.07 -14.77 4.30
N VAL A 259 16.08 -14.01 3.21
CA VAL A 259 16.61 -14.46 1.91
C VAL A 259 18.11 -14.73 1.98
N GLU A 260 18.88 -13.87 2.67
CA GLU A 260 20.31 -14.08 2.90
C GLU A 260 20.58 -15.34 3.73
N ILE A 261 19.77 -15.63 4.76
CA ILE A 261 19.87 -16.86 5.54
C ILE A 261 19.65 -18.09 4.65
N ILE A 262 18.62 -18.07 3.79
CA ILE A 262 18.34 -19.16 2.85
C ILE A 262 19.53 -19.37 1.91
N ARG A 263 20.02 -18.29 1.30
CA ARG A 263 21.19 -18.31 0.42
C ARG A 263 22.41 -18.90 1.11
N LYS A 264 22.66 -18.50 2.35
CA LYS A 264 23.80 -18.98 3.14
C LYS A 264 23.70 -20.48 3.43
N LYS A 265 22.53 -20.97 3.84
CA LYS A 265 22.32 -22.41 4.08
C LYS A 265 22.51 -23.27 2.83
N MET A 266 22.01 -22.80 1.69
CA MET A 266 22.22 -23.51 0.42
C MET A 266 23.70 -23.56 0.04
N LYS A 267 24.44 -22.45 0.20
CA LYS A 267 25.84 -22.35 -0.22
C LYS A 267 26.82 -23.02 0.74
N ASP A 268 26.65 -22.83 2.05
CA ASP A 268 27.61 -23.25 3.07
C ASP A 268 27.31 -24.66 3.57
N GLU A 269 26.02 -25.03 3.69
CA GLU A 269 25.58 -26.30 4.29
C GLU A 269 25.12 -27.32 3.24
N GLY A 270 24.95 -26.89 1.98
CA GLY A 270 24.51 -27.76 0.88
C GLY A 270 23.05 -28.20 1.01
N GLU A 271 22.24 -27.49 1.80
CA GLU A 271 20.82 -27.78 1.95
C GLU A 271 20.06 -27.55 0.64
N THR A 272 18.99 -28.32 0.42
CA THR A 272 18.08 -28.05 -0.70
C THR A 272 17.34 -26.74 -0.47
N PHE A 273 16.99 -26.03 -1.54
CA PHE A 273 16.22 -24.78 -1.44
C PHE A 273 14.93 -24.94 -0.62
N SER A 274 14.19 -26.02 -0.82
CA SER A 274 12.96 -26.28 -0.08
C SER A 274 13.18 -26.48 1.42
N ASP A 275 14.28 -27.12 1.82
CA ASP A 275 14.60 -27.35 3.23
C ASP A 275 15.13 -26.06 3.89
N ALA A 276 16.02 -25.33 3.21
CA ALA A 276 16.53 -24.04 3.69
C ALA A 276 15.40 -23.00 3.88
N LEU A 277 14.46 -22.97 2.93
CA LEU A 277 13.28 -22.12 2.99
C LEU A 277 12.32 -22.53 4.11
N ALA A 278 12.08 -23.82 4.32
CA ALA A 278 11.23 -24.28 5.41
C ALA A 278 11.75 -23.84 6.79
N GLN A 279 13.07 -23.77 6.96
CA GLN A 279 13.71 -23.31 8.19
C GLN A 279 13.73 -21.78 8.36
N SER A 280 13.51 -21.01 7.29
CA SER A 280 13.54 -19.54 7.33
C SER A 280 12.32 -18.90 8.00
N GLY A 281 11.22 -19.67 8.14
CA GLY A 281 9.95 -19.18 8.65
C GLY A 281 9.26 -18.14 7.74
N LEU A 282 9.68 -18.06 6.47
CA LEU A 282 9.14 -17.09 5.50
C LEU A 282 7.73 -17.50 5.03
N PHE A 283 7.48 -18.80 4.91
CA PHE A 283 6.18 -19.34 4.52
C PHE A 283 5.60 -20.28 5.58
N ALA A 284 4.27 -20.43 5.57
CA ALA A 284 3.56 -21.40 6.38
C ALA A 284 3.92 -22.84 5.95
N ASP A 285 3.84 -23.78 6.88
CA ASP A 285 4.21 -25.20 6.67
C ASP A 285 3.54 -25.83 5.44
N PHE A 286 2.28 -25.49 5.18
CA PHE A 286 1.55 -25.98 4.02
C PHE A 286 2.19 -25.52 2.70
N HIS A 287 2.61 -24.26 2.60
CA HIS A 287 3.26 -23.71 1.41
C HIS A 287 4.68 -24.27 1.24
N ASN A 288 5.42 -24.48 2.35
CA ASN A 288 6.72 -25.17 2.31
C ASN A 288 6.59 -26.59 1.75
N ARG A 289 5.55 -27.33 2.14
CA ARG A 289 5.26 -28.67 1.57
C ARG A 289 4.90 -28.61 0.09
N MET A 290 4.09 -27.62 -0.31
CA MET A 290 3.74 -27.40 -1.71
C MET A 290 5.00 -27.18 -2.56
N LEU A 291 5.93 -26.37 -2.08
CA LEU A 291 7.20 -26.15 -2.75
C LEU A 291 8.04 -27.43 -2.82
N LYS A 292 8.14 -28.20 -1.73
CA LYS A 292 8.91 -29.45 -1.74
C LYS A 292 8.41 -30.44 -2.80
N VAL A 293 7.09 -30.51 -2.99
CA VAL A 293 6.47 -31.32 -4.06
C VAL A 293 6.71 -30.71 -5.45
N GLY A 294 6.58 -29.38 -5.57
CA GLY A 294 6.92 -28.64 -6.79
C GLY A 294 8.36 -28.87 -7.23
N ALA A 295 9.31 -28.81 -6.29
CA ALA A 295 10.72 -28.99 -6.54
C ALA A 295 11.07 -30.41 -7.01
N ALA A 296 10.46 -31.42 -6.37
CA ALA A 296 10.61 -32.81 -6.81
C ALA A 296 10.10 -33.05 -8.25
N SER A 297 9.26 -32.17 -8.77
CA SER A 297 8.68 -32.25 -10.12
C SER A 297 9.22 -31.19 -11.09
N GLY A 298 10.18 -30.35 -10.70
CA GLY A 298 10.73 -29.27 -11.53
C GLY A 298 9.75 -28.12 -11.82
N HIS A 299 8.72 -27.95 -10.98
CA HIS A 299 7.70 -26.91 -11.11
C HIS A 299 7.84 -25.80 -10.03
N GLU A 300 9.06 -25.56 -9.53
CA GLU A 300 9.34 -24.48 -8.57
C GLU A 300 8.87 -23.09 -9.04
N PRO A 301 9.08 -22.67 -10.30
CA PRO A 301 8.63 -21.36 -10.77
C PRO A 301 7.10 -21.18 -10.62
N GLN A 302 6.34 -22.19 -11.04
CA GLN A 302 4.87 -22.17 -11.01
C GLN A 302 4.37 -22.19 -9.56
N VAL A 303 4.98 -22.99 -8.70
CA VAL A 303 4.61 -23.06 -7.28
C VAL A 303 4.92 -21.75 -6.56
N MET A 304 6.08 -21.13 -6.82
CA MET A 304 6.42 -19.82 -6.24
C MET A 304 5.45 -18.73 -6.67
N SER A 305 5.13 -18.65 -7.97
CA SER A 305 4.12 -17.70 -8.47
C SER A 305 2.74 -17.94 -7.85
N LYS A 306 2.36 -19.21 -7.63
CA LYS A 306 1.10 -19.56 -6.97
C LYS A 306 1.09 -19.17 -5.49
N ILE A 307 2.19 -19.42 -4.77
CA ILE A 307 2.35 -19.00 -3.37
C ILE A 307 2.26 -17.48 -3.28
N ALA A 308 2.91 -16.75 -4.18
CA ALA A 308 2.81 -15.28 -4.25
C ALA A 308 1.35 -14.84 -4.33
N SER A 309 0.59 -15.36 -5.31
CA SER A 309 -0.83 -15.04 -5.48
C SER A 309 -1.70 -15.41 -4.27
N ILE A 310 -1.43 -16.54 -3.61
CA ILE A 310 -2.15 -16.94 -2.38
C ILE A 310 -1.90 -15.93 -1.25
N TYR A 311 -0.66 -15.46 -1.08
CA TYR A 311 -0.35 -14.44 -0.07
C TYR A 311 -0.90 -13.06 -0.45
N GLU A 312 -0.90 -12.69 -1.74
CA GLU A 312 -1.55 -11.47 -2.24
C GLU A 312 -3.03 -11.44 -1.87
N GLU A 313 -3.75 -12.51 -2.18
CA GLU A 313 -5.18 -12.67 -1.85
C GLU A 313 -5.41 -12.59 -0.33
N GLN A 314 -4.54 -13.22 0.48
CA GLN A 314 -4.64 -13.11 1.93
C GLN A 314 -4.37 -11.70 2.47
N VAL A 315 -3.53 -10.91 1.81
CA VAL A 315 -3.29 -9.50 2.15
C VAL A 315 -4.52 -8.67 1.81
N GLU A 316 -5.10 -8.85 0.62
CA GLU A 316 -6.33 -8.18 0.20
C GLU A 316 -7.49 -8.51 1.16
N ASP A 317 -7.75 -9.79 1.42
CA ASP A 317 -8.75 -10.25 2.39
C ASP A 317 -8.52 -9.67 3.79
N GLY A 318 -7.26 -9.59 4.21
CA GLY A 318 -6.91 -9.06 5.52
C GLY A 318 -7.16 -7.55 5.61
N LEU A 319 -6.92 -6.80 4.53
CA LEU A 319 -7.26 -5.38 4.43
C LEU A 319 -8.78 -5.19 4.47
N ASP A 320 -9.56 -5.98 3.73
CA ASP A 320 -11.03 -5.90 3.72
C ASP A 320 -11.63 -6.24 5.09
N ARG A 321 -11.05 -7.20 5.81
CA ARG A 321 -11.43 -7.51 7.20
C ARG A 321 -11.18 -6.33 8.15
N LEU A 322 -10.11 -5.58 7.97
CA LEU A 322 -9.87 -4.37 8.77
C LEU A 322 -10.93 -3.31 8.46
N ILE A 323 -11.24 -3.09 7.18
CA ILE A 323 -12.26 -2.13 6.76
C ILE A 323 -13.65 -2.49 7.33
N SER A 324 -14.05 -3.75 7.21
CA SER A 324 -15.37 -4.23 7.66
C SER A 324 -15.61 -4.13 9.17
N ILE A 325 -14.57 -3.99 9.99
CA ILE A 325 -14.70 -3.73 11.44
C ILE A 325 -14.72 -2.22 11.72
N VAL A 326 -13.91 -1.45 10.99
CA VAL A 326 -13.77 -0.01 11.21
C VAL A 326 -15.05 0.74 10.82
N GLU A 327 -15.71 0.37 9.73
CA GLU A 327 -16.93 1.08 9.29
C GLU A 327 -18.09 0.96 10.31
N PRO A 328 -18.53 -0.24 10.74
CA PRO A 328 -19.62 -0.37 11.71
C PRO A 328 -19.30 0.27 13.06
N THR A 329 -18.03 0.25 13.49
CA THR A 329 -17.63 0.87 14.76
C THR A 329 -17.72 2.39 14.71
N LEU A 330 -17.30 3.02 13.60
CA LEU A 330 -17.46 4.46 13.39
C LEU A 330 -18.94 4.86 13.34
N VAL A 331 -19.76 4.10 12.61
CA VAL A 331 -21.21 4.37 12.50
C VAL A 331 -21.91 4.19 13.85
N ALA A 332 -21.63 3.12 14.58
CA ALA A 332 -22.21 2.88 15.91
C ALA A 332 -21.87 4.00 16.89
N LEU A 333 -20.60 4.45 16.89
CA LEU A 333 -20.15 5.53 17.75
C LEU A 333 -20.81 6.87 17.36
N LEU A 334 -20.96 7.16 16.07
CA LEU A 334 -21.73 8.31 15.59
C LEU A 334 -23.19 8.25 16.07
N SER A 335 -23.86 7.09 15.94
CA SER A 335 -25.25 6.90 16.38
C SER A 335 -25.41 7.13 17.88
N ILE A 336 -24.46 6.66 18.70
CA ILE A 336 -24.46 6.89 20.15
C ILE A 336 -24.35 8.39 20.46
N VAL A 337 -23.46 9.11 19.78
CA VAL A 337 -23.28 10.55 20.01
C VAL A 337 -24.52 11.32 19.59
N ILE A 338 -25.05 11.06 18.39
CA ILE A 338 -26.27 11.71 17.91
C ILE A 338 -27.43 11.41 18.86
N GLY A 339 -27.61 10.15 19.27
CA GLY A 339 -28.63 9.75 20.22
C GLY A 339 -28.50 10.47 21.56
N ALA A 340 -27.28 10.56 22.11
CA ALA A 340 -27.03 11.27 23.36
C ALA A 340 -27.35 12.77 23.24
N ILE A 341 -27.00 13.41 22.12
CA ILE A 341 -27.30 14.82 21.85
C ILE A 341 -28.81 15.03 21.69
N LEU A 342 -29.49 14.18 20.92
CA LEU A 342 -30.93 14.27 20.72
C LEU A 342 -31.69 14.07 22.03
N LEU A 343 -31.34 13.07 22.84
CA LEU A 343 -31.95 12.85 24.15
C LEU A 343 -31.70 14.04 25.09
N SER A 344 -30.47 14.57 25.08
CA SER A 344 -30.10 15.77 25.82
C SER A 344 -30.95 17.00 25.48
N VAL A 345 -31.53 17.06 24.28
CA VAL A 345 -32.32 18.20 23.80
C VAL A 345 -33.82 17.93 23.92
N MET A 346 -34.27 16.74 23.50
CA MET A 346 -35.69 16.39 23.43
C MET A 346 -36.29 16.13 24.81
N LEU A 347 -35.57 15.49 25.73
CA LEU A 347 -36.10 15.23 27.08
C LEU A 347 -36.43 16.52 27.84
N PRO A 348 -35.56 17.54 27.88
CA PRO A 348 -35.91 18.84 28.44
C PRO A 348 -37.11 19.49 27.76
N MET A 349 -37.18 19.48 26.42
CA MET A 349 -38.32 20.05 25.68
C MET A 349 -39.64 19.34 26.00
N ALA A 350 -39.63 18.01 26.05
CA ALA A 350 -40.81 17.23 26.42
C ALA A 350 -41.27 17.54 27.85
N ALA A 351 -40.33 17.69 28.79
CA ALA A 351 -40.64 18.07 30.16
C ALA A 351 -41.30 19.47 30.24
N VAL A 352 -40.84 20.44 29.43
CA VAL A 352 -41.48 21.77 29.33
C VAL A 352 -42.91 21.63 28.83
N LEU A 353 -43.10 20.93 27.71
CA LEU A 353 -44.42 20.75 27.09
C LEU A 353 -45.41 20.01 28.01
N SER A 354 -44.95 19.08 28.86
CA SER A 354 -45.82 18.42 29.85
C SER A 354 -46.11 19.26 31.09
N SER A 355 -45.32 20.32 31.32
CA SER A 355 -45.48 21.23 32.48
C SER A 355 -46.30 22.49 32.15
N MET A 356 -46.58 22.72 30.87
CA MET A 356 -47.51 23.75 30.36
C MET A 356 -48.92 23.19 30.26
#